data_AF-A0A2E2WM23-F1
#
_entry.id   AF-A0A2E2WM23-F1
#
_cell.length_a   1.000
_cell.length_b   1.000
_cell.length_c   1.000
_cell.angle_alpha   90.00
_cell.angle_beta   90.00
_cell.angle_gamma   90.00
#
_symmetry.space_group_name_H-M   'P 1'
#
loop_
_entity.id
_entity.type
_entity.pdbx_description
1 polymer ?
#
loop_
_entity_poly.entity_id
_entity_poly.type
_entity_poly.pdbx_seq_one_letter_code
_entity_poly.pdbx_strand_id
1 'polypeptide(L)'
;MTQFIVLDPEMLIDNELGDPTGLFIVEAKNKEEALLKASKFLLSQDRELFEEYTYSTIANEGLCGKFLFVTSEEDKKWNEKAEVITSPETFKWRIRKYFGKQQKYADLYIEQQLEDKDLKFPEEMIQFLWDKKFTEWVRVTIKPMDEISLIGDTD
;
A
#
# COMPACT_ATOMS: atom_id res chain seq x y z
N MET A 1 11.33 8.28 24.81
CA MET A 1 10.91 7.73 23.50
C MET A 1 10.29 6.38 23.76
N THR A 2 9.27 5.99 22.99
CA THR A 2 8.51 4.75 23.22
C THR A 2 8.86 3.75 22.14
N GLN A 3 9.05 2.48 22.51
CA GLN A 3 9.27 1.41 21.55
C GLN A 3 7.94 0.80 21.14
N PHE A 4 7.76 0.58 19.85
CA PHE A 4 6.58 -0.02 19.26
C PHE A 4 6.94 -1.28 18.51
N ILE A 5 6.07 -2.29 18.58
CA ILE A 5 6.11 -3.44 17.67
C ILE A 5 5.10 -3.21 16.55
N VAL A 6 5.55 -3.42 15.32
CA VAL A 6 4.78 -3.39 14.09
C VAL A 6 4.70 -4.83 13.58
N LEU A 7 3.50 -5.39 13.58
CA LEU A 7 3.19 -6.76 13.13
C LEU A 7 2.50 -6.72 11.76
N ASP A 8 3.05 -7.39 10.75
CA ASP A 8 2.38 -7.67 9.48
C ASP A 8 1.84 -9.11 9.48
N PRO A 9 0.51 -9.31 9.56
CA PRO A 9 -0.07 -10.65 9.58
C PRO A 9 -0.41 -11.21 8.19
N GLU A 10 -0.25 -10.46 7.10
CA GLU A 10 -0.54 -10.94 5.72
C GLU A 10 0.73 -11.26 4.93
N MET A 11 1.89 -10.65 5.24
CA MET A 11 3.20 -11.19 4.82
C MET A 11 3.49 -12.56 5.42
N LEU A 12 2.73 -13.00 6.44
CA LEU A 12 2.81 -14.35 7.01
C LEU A 12 2.35 -15.47 6.05
N ILE A 13 1.73 -15.16 4.90
CA ILE A 13 0.95 -16.15 4.15
C ILE A 13 1.55 -16.60 2.80
N ASP A 14 2.48 -15.86 2.18
CA ASP A 14 3.13 -16.36 0.95
C ASP A 14 4.67 -16.43 1.05
N ASN A 15 5.12 -17.67 1.25
CA ASN A 15 6.50 -18.14 1.37
C ASN A 15 7.27 -18.12 0.02
N GLU A 16 7.31 -16.98 -0.67
CA GLU A 16 8.24 -16.80 -1.80
C GLU A 16 9.39 -15.81 -1.49
N LEU A 17 9.29 -15.09 -0.35
CA LEU A 17 10.34 -14.22 0.19
C LEU A 17 10.95 -14.77 1.48
N GLY A 18 11.46 -16.01 1.44
CA GLY A 18 12.54 -16.49 2.32
C GLY A 18 12.33 -16.65 3.83
N ASP A 19 11.46 -15.88 4.50
CA ASP A 19 11.05 -16.06 5.92
C ASP A 19 9.94 -15.05 6.29
N PRO A 20 8.68 -15.46 6.56
CA PRO A 20 7.56 -14.51 6.61
C PRO A 20 7.21 -13.98 8.02
N THR A 21 8.07 -14.13 9.04
CA THR A 21 7.77 -13.59 10.39
C THR A 21 8.38 -12.21 10.64
N GLY A 22 7.89 -11.19 9.92
CA GLY A 22 8.36 -9.80 10.04
C GLY A 22 7.83 -9.06 11.28
N LEU A 23 8.33 -9.41 12.46
CA LEU A 23 8.18 -8.60 13.67
C LEU A 23 9.19 -7.44 13.62
N PHE A 24 8.72 -6.19 13.52
CA PHE A 24 9.61 -5.02 13.55
C PHE A 24 9.47 -4.26 14.87
N ILE A 25 10.59 -4.07 15.56
CA ILE A 25 10.66 -3.18 16.72
C ILE A 25 11.22 -1.85 16.27
N VAL A 26 10.46 -0.77 16.45
CA VAL A 26 10.85 0.59 16.07
C VAL A 26 10.70 1.54 17.25
N GLU A 27 11.68 2.42 17.45
CA GLU A 27 11.55 3.53 18.38
C GLU A 27 10.81 4.69 17.72
N ALA A 28 9.70 5.14 18.31
CA ALA A 28 8.89 6.23 17.78
C ALA A 28 8.22 7.04 18.90
N LYS A 29 7.69 8.23 18.56
CA LYS A 29 6.92 9.04 19.51
C LYS A 29 5.43 8.67 19.51
N ASN A 30 4.94 8.07 18.42
CA ASN A 30 3.56 7.65 18.25
C ASN A 30 3.44 6.56 17.17
N LYS A 31 2.22 6.03 16.99
CA LYS A 31 1.92 4.96 16.02
C LYS A 31 2.18 5.36 14.56
N GLU A 32 1.92 6.61 14.20
CA GLU A 32 2.13 7.13 12.85
C GLU A 32 3.63 7.18 12.49
N GLU A 33 4.46 7.63 13.43
CA GLU A 33 5.92 7.61 13.26
C GLU A 33 6.46 6.18 13.23
N ALA A 34 5.89 5.25 14.01
CA ALA A 34 6.26 3.84 13.96
C ALA A 34 5.99 3.21 12.59
N LEU A 35 4.82 3.48 11.99
CA LEU A 35 4.49 3.04 10.62
C LEU A 35 5.47 3.57 9.60
N LEU A 36 5.74 4.87 9.65
CA LEU A 36 6.66 5.50 8.71
C LEU A 36 8.07 4.91 8.82
N LYS A 37 8.53 4.62 10.04
CA LYS A 37 9.84 4.00 10.29
C LYS A 37 9.89 2.55 9.80
N ALA A 38 8.84 1.76 10.05
CA ALA A 38 8.77 0.38 9.57
C ALA A 38 8.70 0.32 8.03
N SER A 39 7.85 1.15 7.42
CA SER A 39 7.77 1.32 5.96
C SER A 39 9.15 1.62 5.37
N LYS A 40 9.86 2.63 5.91
CA LYS A 40 11.22 3.00 5.47
C LYS A 40 12.26 1.90 5.66
N PHE A 41 12.14 1.10 6.72
CA PHE A 41 13.03 -0.02 6.94
C PHE A 41 12.84 -1.09 5.85
N LEU A 42 11.59 -1.48 5.57
CA LEU A 42 11.26 -2.43 4.50
C LEU A 42 11.75 -1.93 3.14
N LEU A 43 11.55 -0.64 2.86
CA LEU A 43 12.06 0.03 1.64
C LEU A 43 13.59 -0.09 1.48
N SER A 44 14.34 -0.19 2.57
CA SER A 44 15.81 -0.15 2.55
C SER A 44 16.48 -1.51 2.42
N GLN A 45 15.75 -2.62 2.60
CA GLN A 45 16.32 -3.97 2.59
C GLN A 45 16.45 -4.54 1.17
N ASP A 46 15.46 -4.33 0.31
CA ASP A 46 15.50 -4.77 -1.09
C ASP A 46 14.74 -3.78 -1.98
N ARG A 47 15.49 -2.81 -2.49
CA ARG A 47 14.92 -1.69 -3.25
C ARG A 47 14.39 -2.10 -4.62
N GLU A 48 15.05 -3.03 -5.30
CA GLU A 48 14.65 -3.47 -6.64
C GLU A 48 13.35 -4.28 -6.58
N LEU A 49 13.29 -5.25 -5.67
CA LEU A 49 12.07 -6.02 -5.40
C LEU A 49 10.92 -5.10 -4.97
N PHE A 50 11.22 -4.08 -4.16
CA PHE A 50 10.23 -3.10 -3.72
C PHE A 50 9.66 -2.26 -4.87
N GLU A 51 10.52 -1.73 -5.74
CA GLU A 51 10.08 -0.95 -6.90
C GLU A 51 9.22 -1.84 -7.80
N GLU A 52 9.67 -3.07 -8.10
CA GLU A 52 8.93 -4.04 -8.91
C GLU A 52 7.56 -4.39 -8.30
N TYR A 53 7.51 -4.71 -7.01
CA TYR A 53 6.27 -5.02 -6.29
C TYR A 53 5.30 -3.82 -6.30
N THR A 54 5.80 -2.61 -6.06
CA THR A 54 4.97 -1.41 -6.06
C THR A 54 4.48 -1.07 -7.47
N TYR A 55 5.29 -1.27 -8.50
CA TYR A 55 4.87 -1.08 -9.89
C TYR A 55 3.81 -2.10 -10.31
N SER A 56 4.07 -3.39 -10.09
CA SER A 56 3.15 -4.47 -10.46
C SER A 56 1.82 -4.37 -9.68
N THR A 57 1.90 -4.29 -8.36
CA THR A 57 0.74 -4.41 -7.48
C THR A 57 -0.04 -3.11 -7.34
N ILE A 58 0.65 -1.96 -7.30
CA ILE A 58 0.06 -0.68 -6.92
C ILE A 58 0.00 0.30 -8.09
N ALA A 59 0.99 0.35 -8.98
CA ALA A 59 0.93 1.27 -10.12
C ALA A 59 0.07 0.73 -11.25
N ASN A 60 0.19 -0.55 -11.58
CA ASN A 60 -0.34 -1.08 -12.83
C ASN A 60 -1.66 -1.83 -12.66
N GLU A 61 -1.74 -2.84 -11.78
CA GLU A 61 -2.91 -3.73 -11.77
C GLU A 61 -3.90 -3.41 -10.63
N GLY A 62 -3.42 -3.32 -9.39
CA GLY A 62 -4.32 -3.26 -8.23
C GLY A 62 -4.96 -1.90 -7.96
N LEU A 63 -4.38 -0.80 -8.44
CA LEU A 63 -4.91 0.56 -8.17
C LEU A 63 -5.87 1.04 -9.26
N CYS A 64 -5.71 0.58 -10.50
CA CYS A 64 -6.64 0.91 -11.58
C CYS A 64 -8.04 0.34 -11.29
N GLY A 65 -8.12 -0.95 -10.92
CA GLY A 65 -9.38 -1.59 -10.51
C GLY A 65 -10.06 -0.89 -9.34
N LYS A 66 -9.29 -0.38 -8.36
CA LYS A 66 -9.82 0.39 -7.22
C LYS A 66 -10.59 1.65 -7.63
N PHE A 67 -10.27 2.23 -8.79
CA PHE A 67 -10.93 3.43 -9.28
C PHE A 67 -12.00 3.15 -10.35
N LEU A 68 -11.89 2.01 -11.04
CA LEU A 68 -12.88 1.56 -12.03
C LEU A 68 -14.07 0.84 -11.40
N PHE A 69 -13.91 0.17 -10.26
CA PHE A 69 -14.95 -0.71 -9.70
C PHE A 69 -15.29 -0.31 -8.25
N VAL A 70 -15.77 0.92 -8.06
CA VAL A 70 -16.07 1.46 -6.71
C VAL A 70 -17.49 1.12 -6.28
N THR A 71 -18.45 1.16 -7.20
CA THR A 71 -19.85 0.82 -6.90
C THR A 71 -20.10 -0.67 -7.12
N SER A 72 -21.09 -1.22 -6.42
CA SER A 72 -21.51 -2.61 -6.61
C SER A 72 -22.03 -2.88 -8.03
N GLU A 73 -22.55 -1.86 -8.72
CA GLU A 73 -22.96 -1.97 -10.13
C GLU A 73 -21.75 -2.06 -11.06
N GLU A 74 -20.72 -1.22 -10.84
CA GLU A 74 -19.47 -1.25 -11.61
C GLU A 74 -18.78 -2.61 -11.49
N ASP A 75 -18.64 -3.11 -10.26
CA ASP A 75 -18.05 -4.43 -9.99
C ASP A 75 -18.87 -5.58 -10.63
N LYS A 76 -20.20 -5.55 -10.47
CA LYS A 76 -21.08 -6.55 -11.08
C LYS A 76 -20.96 -6.57 -12.61
N LYS A 77 -20.92 -5.40 -13.25
CA LYS A 77 -20.79 -5.27 -14.72
C LYS A 77 -19.47 -5.81 -15.24
N TRP A 78 -18.39 -5.57 -14.51
CA TRP A 78 -17.10 -6.17 -14.82
C TRP A 78 -17.13 -7.69 -14.69
N ASN A 79 -17.60 -8.20 -13.55
CA ASN A 79 -17.60 -9.64 -13.27
C ASN A 79 -18.54 -10.44 -14.18
N GLU A 80 -19.66 -9.87 -14.61
CA GLU A 80 -20.62 -10.55 -15.50
C GLU A 80 -20.30 -10.39 -16.99
N LYS A 81 -19.72 -9.25 -17.41
CA LYS A 81 -19.63 -8.87 -18.82
C LYS A 81 -18.27 -8.32 -19.27
N ALA A 82 -17.28 -8.25 -18.37
CA ALA A 82 -16.03 -7.52 -18.59
C ALA A 82 -16.27 -6.07 -19.07
N GLU A 83 -17.35 -5.45 -18.61
CA GLU A 83 -17.78 -4.11 -19.04
C GLU A 83 -17.37 -3.05 -18.02
N VAL A 84 -16.58 -2.06 -18.45
CA VAL A 84 -16.25 -0.88 -17.65
C VAL A 84 -17.28 0.22 -17.92
N ILE A 85 -18.13 0.52 -16.93
CA ILE A 85 -19.18 1.55 -17.04
C ILE A 85 -18.77 2.89 -16.41
N THR A 86 -17.63 2.96 -15.72
CA THR A 86 -17.12 4.20 -15.12
C THR A 86 -16.67 5.16 -16.20
N SER A 87 -17.19 6.39 -16.16
CA SER A 87 -16.77 7.42 -17.11
C SER A 87 -15.32 7.86 -16.86
N PRO A 88 -14.58 8.29 -17.90
CA PRO A 88 -13.22 8.81 -17.75
C PRO A 88 -13.11 9.96 -16.74
N GLU A 89 -14.10 10.85 -16.69
CA GLU A 89 -14.09 11.99 -15.76
C GLU A 89 -14.34 11.53 -14.30
N THR A 90 -15.20 10.54 -14.10
CA THR A 90 -15.39 9.91 -12.79
C THR A 90 -14.11 9.21 -12.33
N PHE A 91 -13.44 8.50 -13.22
CA PHE A 91 -12.16 7.85 -12.94
C PHE A 91 -11.08 8.85 -12.52
N LYS A 92 -10.85 9.91 -13.32
CA LYS A 92 -9.92 11.00 -12.98
C LYS A 92 -10.23 11.64 -11.63
N TRP A 93 -11.52 11.91 -11.36
CA TRP A 93 -11.94 12.50 -10.08
C TRP A 93 -11.63 11.58 -8.89
N ARG A 94 -11.86 10.26 -9.02
CA ARG A 94 -11.54 9.27 -7.98
C ARG A 94 -10.04 9.22 -7.69
N ILE A 95 -9.21 9.23 -8.74
CA ILE A 95 -7.75 9.30 -8.62
C ILE A 95 -7.35 10.57 -7.86
N ARG A 96 -7.77 11.76 -8.33
CA ARG A 96 -7.41 13.03 -7.68
C ARG A 96 -7.85 13.08 -6.22
N LYS A 97 -9.02 12.51 -5.89
CA LYS A 97 -9.50 12.39 -4.51
C LYS A 97 -8.60 11.48 -3.67
N TYR A 98 -8.14 10.35 -4.22
CA TYR A 98 -7.25 9.41 -3.53
C TYR A 98 -5.88 10.03 -3.21
N PHE A 99 -5.28 10.72 -4.18
CA PHE A 99 -3.98 11.37 -4.04
C PHE A 99 -4.03 12.65 -3.18
N GLY A 100 -5.21 13.25 -2.98
CA GLY A 100 -5.42 14.34 -2.03
C GLY A 100 -4.55 15.57 -2.32
N LYS A 101 -3.63 15.93 -1.43
CA LYS A 101 -2.74 17.09 -1.66
C LYS A 101 -1.68 16.84 -2.75
N GLN A 102 -1.41 15.58 -3.10
CA GLN A 102 -0.39 15.20 -4.08
C GLN A 102 -0.95 15.17 -5.52
N GLN A 103 -1.57 16.27 -5.96
CA GLN A 103 -2.20 16.33 -7.29
C GLN A 103 -1.21 16.06 -8.43
N LYS A 104 0.07 16.46 -8.28
CA LYS A 104 1.13 16.14 -9.26
C LYS A 104 1.26 14.63 -9.55
N TYR A 105 1.08 13.79 -8.53
CA TYR A 105 1.14 12.33 -8.70
C TYR A 105 -0.17 11.78 -9.26
N ALA A 106 -1.30 12.40 -8.94
CA ALA A 106 -2.58 12.06 -9.53
C ALA A 106 -2.58 12.24 -11.05
N ASP A 107 -2.06 13.38 -11.52
CA ASP A 107 -2.02 13.68 -12.94
C ASP A 107 -1.02 12.77 -13.68
N LEU A 108 0.17 12.49 -13.11
CA LEU A 108 1.11 11.50 -13.66
C LEU A 108 0.48 10.10 -13.78
N TYR A 109 -0.27 9.68 -12.76
CA TYR A 109 -0.98 8.40 -12.78
C TYR A 109 -2.06 8.37 -13.87
N ILE A 110 -2.85 9.45 -14.00
CA ILE A 110 -3.87 9.59 -15.05
C ILE A 110 -3.24 9.52 -16.44
N GLU A 111 -2.13 10.22 -16.67
CA GLU A 111 -1.41 10.22 -17.93
C GLU A 111 -0.94 8.80 -18.30
N GLN A 112 -0.36 8.07 -17.36
CA GLN A 112 0.07 6.69 -17.60
C GLN A 112 -1.12 5.77 -17.95
N GLN A 113 -2.22 5.86 -17.21
CA GLN A 113 -3.35 4.93 -17.33
C GLN A 113 -4.28 5.22 -18.51
N LEU A 114 -4.44 6.49 -18.90
CA LEU A 114 -5.36 6.87 -19.99
C LEU A 114 -4.65 7.16 -21.31
N GLU A 115 -3.38 7.56 -21.27
CA GLU A 115 -2.62 7.89 -22.48
C GLU A 115 -1.66 6.76 -22.90
N ASP A 116 -1.71 5.61 -22.21
CA ASP A 116 -0.90 4.40 -22.46
C ASP A 116 0.60 4.73 -22.63
N LYS A 117 1.07 5.68 -21.81
CA LYS A 117 2.47 6.06 -21.80
C LYS A 117 3.21 5.16 -20.83
N ASP A 118 4.29 4.54 -21.29
CA ASP A 118 5.27 3.86 -20.44
C ASP A 118 6.09 4.88 -19.63
N LEU A 119 5.43 5.49 -18.65
CA LEU A 119 6.02 6.46 -17.74
C LEU A 119 6.52 5.73 -16.50
N LYS A 120 7.82 5.90 -16.22
CA LYS A 120 8.35 5.62 -14.89
C LYS A 120 7.88 6.73 -13.94
N PHE A 121 7.15 6.35 -12.91
CA PHE A 121 6.84 7.21 -11.80
C PHE A 121 8.11 7.60 -11.03
N PRO A 122 8.18 8.86 -10.53
CA PRO A 122 9.29 9.29 -9.70
C PRO A 122 9.32 8.52 -8.38
N GLU A 123 10.51 8.33 -7.82
CA GLU A 123 10.73 7.59 -6.56
C GLU A 123 9.83 8.10 -5.41
N GLU A 124 9.66 9.42 -5.30
CA GLU A 124 8.79 10.03 -4.30
C GLU A 124 7.31 9.61 -4.44
N MET A 125 6.86 9.33 -5.67
CA MET A 125 5.50 8.84 -5.93
C MET A 125 5.36 7.37 -5.58
N ILE A 126 6.36 6.55 -5.90
CA ILE A 126 6.41 5.14 -5.52
C ILE A 126 6.37 5.00 -4.00
N GLN A 127 7.18 5.79 -3.28
CA GLN A 127 7.16 5.83 -1.83
C GLN A 127 5.81 6.32 -1.27
N PHE A 128 5.22 7.36 -1.87
CA PHE A 128 3.89 7.83 -1.47
C PHE A 128 2.82 6.74 -1.62
N LEU A 129 2.83 6.02 -2.75
CA LEU A 129 1.88 4.95 -3.05
C LEU A 129 2.06 3.77 -2.09
N TRP A 130 3.31 3.42 -1.79
CA TRP A 130 3.64 2.43 -0.79
C TRP A 130 3.15 2.82 0.60
N ASP A 131 3.49 4.02 1.09
CA ASP A 131 3.06 4.46 2.43
C ASP A 131 1.53 4.43 2.55
N LYS A 132 0.82 4.86 1.50
CA LYS A 132 -0.64 4.76 1.42
C LYS A 132 -1.13 3.31 1.51
N LYS A 133 -0.56 2.40 0.73
CA LYS A 133 -0.97 0.99 0.67
C LYS A 133 -0.57 0.19 1.90
N PHE A 134 0.62 0.42 2.44
CA PHE A 134 1.12 -0.16 3.68
C PHE A 134 0.15 0.11 4.83
N THR A 135 -0.46 1.30 4.88
CA THR A 135 -1.48 1.61 5.89
C THR A 135 -2.88 1.04 5.62
N GLU A 136 -3.21 0.71 4.37
CA GLU A 136 -4.55 0.24 3.97
C GLU A 136 -4.65 -1.29 3.94
N TRP A 137 -3.58 -2.00 3.59
CA TRP A 137 -3.60 -3.43 3.27
C TRP A 137 -2.85 -4.28 4.28
N VAL A 138 -1.73 -3.80 4.79
CA VAL A 138 -1.07 -4.50 5.87
C VAL A 138 -1.93 -4.30 7.12
N ARG A 139 -2.44 -5.39 7.69
CA ARG A 139 -3.10 -5.38 9.01
C ARG A 139 -2.05 -5.11 10.09
N VAL A 140 -1.44 -3.94 10.06
CA VAL A 140 -0.37 -3.57 10.97
C VAL A 140 -0.95 -3.47 12.37
N THR A 141 -0.59 -4.40 13.24
CA THR A 141 -0.86 -4.24 14.66
C THR A 141 0.30 -3.48 15.28
N ILE A 142 0.01 -2.28 15.79
CA ILE A 142 1.00 -1.42 16.45
C ILE A 142 0.68 -1.34 17.93
N LYS A 143 1.59 -1.86 18.75
CA LYS A 143 1.48 -1.81 20.21
C LYS A 143 2.74 -1.22 20.82
N PRO A 144 2.62 -0.39 21.85
CA PRO A 144 3.71 -0.16 22.78
C PRO A 144 4.26 -1.49 23.29
N MET A 145 5.58 -1.60 23.42
CA MET A 145 6.23 -2.83 23.91
C MET A 145 5.69 -3.30 25.28
N ASP A 146 5.32 -2.36 26.15
CA ASP A 146 4.77 -2.60 27.48
C ASP A 146 3.33 -3.16 27.48
N GLU A 147 2.63 -3.10 26.34
CA GLU A 147 1.30 -3.70 26.17
C GLU A 147 1.35 -5.13 25.61
N ILE A 148 2.55 -5.69 25.40
CA ILE A 148 2.74 -7.02 24.83
C ILE A 148 2.99 -8.01 25.95
N SER A 149 1.95 -8.78 26.29
CA SER A 149 2.12 -9.97 27.12
C SER A 149 2.80 -11.04 26.27
N LEU A 150 4.10 -11.30 26.52
CA LEU A 150 4.76 -12.49 26.01
C LEU A 150 4.03 -13.69 26.62
N ILE A 151 3.26 -14.42 25.80
CA ILE A 151 2.72 -15.71 26.20
C ILE A 151 3.94 -16.64 26.31
N GLY A 152 4.42 -16.90 27.54
CA GLY A 152 5.66 -17.65 27.72
C GLY A 152 6.09 -18.05 29.13
N ASP A 153 5.52 -17.50 30.21
CA ASP A 153 5.79 -18.00 31.57
C ASP A 153 4.53 -18.66 32.13
N THR A 154 4.27 -19.89 31.69
CA THR A 154 3.52 -20.84 32.51
C THR A 154 4.52 -21.70 33.25
N ASP A 155 4.62 -21.46 34.56
CA ASP A 155 5.27 -22.32 35.55
C ASP A 155 4.84 -23.80 35.43
#